data_AF-A0A7Y6ZG13-F1
#
_entry.id   AF-A0A7Y6ZG13-F1
#
_cell.length_a   1.000
_cell.length_b   1.000
_cell.length_c   1.000
_cell.angle_alpha   90.00
_cell.angle_beta   90.00
_cell.angle_gamma   90.00
#
_symmetry.space_group_name_H-M   'P 1'
#
loop_
_entity.id
_entity.type
_entity.pdbx_description
1 polymer ?
#
loop_
_entity_poly.entity_id
_entity_poly.type
_entity_poly.pdbx_seq_one_letter_code
_entity_poly.pdbx_strand_id
1 'polypeptide(L)'
;MQRNRAQESRAAIERLYITMRHLFTRGTYKPMGVSGESLVNALRILSPEIYGTINDPEKVELDGLLYVMERLPKGIEQCRYVRLISREGYETSHLQAIVPPKRRRNCYRLDEHVMYVEMTRGRSDIYDILTHLTFLYIESNKIYNNSTDPKGNISINWRMLEEIVEKEQAGKKFDKEAASAYLSHLIGRTYEETVRAVEKFEKSSNSNSLYSIIYNLGKLSMEEIREDKDREISFSATLRERIGHHVYGERWAKKIKRSLDDLNLLERPIHIISANLHSVLNTIYAPQVQNLKTFEDIEKVASSIAMGEKGNPAKKIHDYALKHGFVDIPDESGTNIGAQIIDT
;
A
#
# COMPACT_ATOMS: atom_id res chain seq x y z
N MET A 1 6.16 -36.33 -12.73
CA MET A 1 7.33 -35.49 -12.41
C MET A 1 6.85 -34.41 -11.45
N GLN A 2 7.23 -34.47 -10.17
CA GLN A 2 6.79 -33.52 -9.15
C GLN A 2 7.47 -32.18 -9.44
N ARG A 3 6.70 -31.09 -9.60
CA ARG A 3 7.27 -29.76 -9.83
C ARG A 3 7.95 -29.31 -8.53
N ASN A 4 9.14 -28.73 -8.65
CA ASN A 4 9.81 -28.10 -7.52
C ASN A 4 9.07 -26.78 -7.18
N ARG A 5 8.98 -26.39 -5.90
CA ARG A 5 8.36 -25.14 -5.42
C ARG A 5 8.75 -23.92 -6.26
N ALA A 6 10.02 -23.81 -6.66
CA ALA A 6 10.48 -22.72 -7.52
C ALA A 6 9.76 -22.67 -8.89
N GLN A 7 9.47 -23.82 -9.49
CA GLN A 7 8.72 -23.92 -10.75
C GLN A 7 7.24 -23.58 -10.53
N GLU A 8 6.66 -23.98 -9.40
CA GLU A 8 5.29 -23.65 -9.04
C GLU A 8 5.11 -22.16 -8.80
N SER A 9 6.03 -21.52 -8.08
CA SER A 9 6.05 -20.08 -7.86
C SER A 9 6.20 -19.30 -9.17
N ARG A 10 7.11 -19.70 -10.07
CA ARG A 10 7.24 -19.05 -11.39
C ARG A 10 5.95 -19.16 -12.20
N ALA A 11 5.36 -20.36 -12.26
CA ALA A 11 4.11 -20.57 -12.97
C ALA A 11 2.94 -19.79 -12.33
N ALA A 12 2.92 -19.63 -11.01
CA ALA A 12 1.93 -18.83 -10.30
C ALA A 12 2.08 -17.33 -10.60
N ILE A 13 3.32 -16.82 -10.64
CA ILE A 13 3.63 -15.43 -11.03
C ILE A 13 3.16 -15.16 -12.46
N GLU A 14 3.49 -16.05 -13.40
CA GLU A 14 3.03 -15.92 -14.79
C GLU A 14 1.50 -15.94 -14.89
N ARG A 15 0.83 -16.86 -14.19
CA ARG A 15 -0.63 -16.91 -14.12
C ARG A 15 -1.23 -15.63 -13.53
N LEU A 16 -0.66 -15.08 -12.46
CA LEU A 16 -1.09 -13.80 -11.88
C LEU A 16 -1.01 -12.70 -12.94
N TYR A 17 0.13 -12.54 -13.61
CA TYR A 17 0.31 -11.50 -14.62
C TYR A 17 -0.63 -11.64 -15.81
N ILE A 18 -0.80 -12.86 -16.34
CA ILE A 18 -1.71 -13.13 -17.46
C ILE A 18 -3.15 -12.81 -17.04
N THR A 19 -3.57 -13.30 -15.88
CA THR A 19 -4.93 -13.08 -15.34
C THR A 19 -5.18 -11.59 -15.14
N MET A 20 -4.29 -10.88 -14.45
CA MET A 20 -4.43 -9.43 -14.23
C MET A 20 -4.52 -8.65 -15.54
N ARG A 21 -3.75 -9.04 -16.57
CA ARG A 21 -3.84 -8.44 -17.91
C ARG A 21 -5.21 -8.67 -18.55
N HIS A 22 -5.79 -9.87 -18.41
CA HIS A 22 -7.14 -10.15 -18.90
C HIS A 22 -8.20 -9.33 -18.17
N LEU A 23 -8.15 -9.27 -16.84
CA LEU A 23 -9.08 -8.46 -16.03
C LEU A 23 -9.00 -6.98 -16.38
N PHE A 24 -7.77 -6.49 -16.55
CA PHE A 24 -7.53 -5.12 -16.99
C PHE A 24 -8.16 -4.83 -18.35
N THR A 25 -8.01 -5.74 -19.31
CA THR A 25 -8.60 -5.60 -20.65
C THR A 25 -10.13 -5.59 -20.58
N ARG A 26 -10.71 -6.47 -19.74
CA ARG A 26 -12.15 -6.55 -19.49
C ARG A 26 -12.71 -5.28 -18.84
N GLY A 27 -11.93 -4.60 -18.02
CA GLY A 27 -12.27 -3.31 -17.42
C GLY A 27 -13.04 -3.37 -16.11
N THR A 28 -13.60 -4.52 -15.73
CA THR A 28 -14.17 -4.74 -14.39
C THR A 28 -14.18 -6.22 -14.04
N TYR A 29 -14.10 -6.55 -12.75
CA TYR A 29 -14.27 -7.90 -12.24
C TYR A 29 -14.71 -7.95 -10.77
N LYS A 30 -15.39 -9.05 -10.44
CA LYS A 30 -15.73 -9.43 -9.06
C LYS A 30 -14.58 -10.23 -8.45
N PRO A 31 -13.98 -9.81 -7.33
CA PRO A 31 -12.82 -10.48 -6.74
C PRO A 31 -13.09 -11.93 -6.30
N MET A 32 -14.28 -12.21 -5.77
CA MET A 32 -14.71 -13.55 -5.39
C MET A 32 -15.52 -14.26 -6.48
N GLY A 33 -15.69 -13.64 -7.65
CA GLY A 33 -16.31 -14.28 -8.81
C GLY A 33 -15.30 -15.09 -9.64
N VAL A 34 -15.80 -15.75 -10.69
CA VAL A 34 -15.02 -16.62 -11.60
C VAL A 34 -13.69 -16.01 -12.07
N SER A 35 -13.69 -14.70 -12.36
CA SER A 35 -12.50 -14.02 -12.87
C SER A 35 -11.47 -13.69 -11.79
N GLY A 36 -11.90 -13.44 -10.55
CA GLY A 36 -11.01 -13.17 -9.43
C GLY A 36 -10.50 -14.44 -8.74
N GLU A 37 -11.24 -15.55 -8.81
CA GLU A 37 -10.84 -16.85 -8.26
C GLU A 37 -9.46 -17.31 -8.79
N SER A 38 -9.18 -17.05 -10.07
CA SER A 38 -7.87 -17.37 -10.65
C SER A 38 -6.72 -16.59 -10.00
N LEU A 39 -6.94 -15.32 -9.62
CA LEU A 39 -5.96 -14.53 -8.86
C LEU A 39 -5.78 -15.07 -7.45
N VAL A 40 -6.89 -15.39 -6.76
CA VAL A 40 -6.87 -15.97 -5.42
C VAL A 40 -6.05 -17.26 -5.42
N ASN A 41 -6.35 -18.18 -6.34
CA ASN A 41 -5.64 -19.45 -6.46
C ASN A 41 -4.16 -19.26 -6.78
N ALA A 42 -3.83 -18.35 -7.70
CA ALA A 42 -2.45 -18.09 -8.04
C ALA A 42 -1.67 -17.43 -6.89
N LEU A 43 -2.29 -16.54 -6.11
CA LEU A 43 -1.68 -15.94 -4.92
C LEU A 43 -1.48 -16.96 -3.79
N ARG A 44 -2.44 -17.86 -3.57
CA ARG A 44 -2.32 -18.98 -2.62
C ARG A 44 -1.19 -19.93 -2.99
N ILE A 45 -1.06 -20.32 -4.26
CA ILE A 45 0.05 -21.16 -4.76
C ILE A 45 1.38 -20.43 -4.61
N LEU A 46 1.41 -19.13 -4.94
CA LEU A 46 2.63 -18.33 -4.80
C LEU A 46 3.09 -18.28 -3.33
N SER A 47 2.14 -18.22 -2.40
CA SER A 47 2.36 -18.15 -0.96
C SER A 47 3.53 -17.21 -0.59
N PRO A 48 3.47 -15.91 -0.96
CA PRO A 48 4.55 -14.98 -0.70
C PRO A 48 4.94 -14.97 0.78
N GLU A 49 6.23 -14.86 1.07
CA GLU A 49 6.73 -14.86 2.46
C GLU A 49 6.12 -13.73 3.30
N ILE A 50 5.86 -12.58 2.68
CA ILE A 50 5.18 -11.44 3.32
C ILE A 50 3.73 -11.72 3.73
N TYR A 51 3.12 -12.80 3.21
CA TYR A 51 1.76 -13.24 3.51
C TYR A 51 1.79 -14.64 4.15
N GLY A 52 2.63 -14.82 5.17
CA GLY A 52 3.02 -16.13 5.72
C GLY A 52 1.88 -17.12 5.97
N THR A 53 0.77 -16.66 6.57
CA THR A 53 -0.41 -17.48 6.93
C THR A 53 -1.58 -17.33 5.96
N ILE A 54 -1.36 -16.83 4.73
CA ILE A 54 -2.44 -16.67 3.72
C ILE A 54 -3.18 -17.98 3.42
N ASN A 55 -2.50 -19.12 3.49
CA ASN A 55 -3.05 -20.45 3.24
C ASN A 55 -3.64 -21.14 4.47
N ASP A 56 -3.47 -20.56 5.67
CA ASP A 56 -4.17 -21.03 6.86
C ASP A 56 -5.66 -20.64 6.75
N PRO A 57 -6.60 -21.59 6.82
CA PRO A 57 -8.02 -21.30 6.65
C PRO A 57 -8.62 -20.51 7.82
N GLU A 58 -8.03 -20.58 9.01
CA GLU A 58 -8.58 -20.00 10.24
C GLU A 58 -7.77 -18.80 10.72
N LYS A 59 -6.45 -18.78 10.48
CA LYS A 59 -5.58 -17.70 10.96
C LYS A 59 -5.52 -16.56 9.96
N VAL A 60 -5.90 -15.37 10.42
CA VAL A 60 -5.69 -14.13 9.68
C VAL A 60 -4.20 -13.76 9.69
N GLU A 61 -3.69 -13.32 8.54
CA GLU A 61 -2.30 -12.88 8.37
C GLU A 61 -2.11 -11.42 8.80
N LEU A 62 -1.67 -11.21 10.04
CA LEU A 62 -1.63 -9.90 10.68
C LEU A 62 -0.49 -9.00 10.21
N ASP A 63 0.71 -9.54 9.99
CA ASP A 63 1.85 -8.75 9.54
C ASP A 63 1.67 -8.37 8.06
N GLY A 64 1.19 -9.31 7.24
CA GLY A 64 0.77 -9.03 5.87
C GLY A 64 -0.37 -8.02 5.78
N LEU A 65 -1.36 -8.09 6.68
CA LEU A 65 -2.44 -7.11 6.76
C LEU A 65 -1.90 -5.72 7.07
N LEU A 66 -1.05 -5.57 8.09
CA LEU A 66 -0.45 -4.26 8.42
C LEU A 66 0.33 -3.69 7.22
N TYR A 67 1.16 -4.53 6.58
CA TYR A 67 1.92 -4.15 5.40
C TYR A 67 1.03 -3.64 4.26
N VAL A 68 -0.09 -4.32 4.00
CA VAL A 68 -1.07 -3.94 2.97
C VAL A 68 -1.78 -2.63 3.36
N MET A 69 -2.20 -2.49 4.61
CA MET A 69 -2.91 -1.29 5.10
C MET A 69 -2.04 -0.04 5.11
N GLU A 70 -0.72 -0.16 5.21
CA GLU A 70 0.21 0.99 5.05
C GLU A 70 0.43 1.43 3.59
N ARG A 71 0.03 0.59 2.63
CA ARG A 71 0.21 0.82 1.18
C ARG A 71 -1.09 1.14 0.44
N LEU A 72 -2.23 0.82 1.03
CA LEU A 72 -3.54 1.17 0.51
C LEU A 72 -4.08 2.45 1.18
N PRO A 73 -5.02 3.17 0.54
CA PRO A 73 -5.63 4.33 1.16
C PRO A 73 -6.43 3.93 2.39
N LYS A 74 -6.33 4.75 3.44
CA LYS A 74 -7.12 4.59 4.66
C LYS A 74 -8.62 4.54 4.34
N GLY A 75 -9.33 3.55 4.88
CA GLY A 75 -10.76 3.36 4.65
C GLY A 75 -11.09 2.48 3.44
N ILE A 76 -10.10 1.95 2.71
CA ILE A 76 -10.35 1.03 1.60
C ILE A 76 -11.08 -0.25 2.06
N GLU A 77 -10.85 -0.68 3.30
CA GLU A 77 -11.45 -1.85 3.90
C GLU A 77 -12.97 -1.73 4.11
N GLN A 78 -13.50 -0.51 3.99
CA GLN A 78 -14.93 -0.18 4.04
C GLN A 78 -15.55 -0.11 2.64
N CYS A 79 -14.72 -0.06 1.60
CA CYS A 79 -15.16 0.22 0.24
C CYS A 79 -15.52 -1.08 -0.49
N ARG A 80 -16.74 -1.11 -1.01
CA ARG A 80 -17.27 -2.18 -1.87
C ARG A 80 -16.75 -2.08 -3.31
N TYR A 81 -16.54 -0.85 -3.77
CA TYR A 81 -16.14 -0.53 -5.13
C TYR A 81 -14.76 0.14 -5.10
N VAL A 82 -13.77 -0.50 -5.72
CA VAL A 82 -12.44 0.09 -5.90
C VAL A 82 -12.23 0.34 -7.39
N ARG A 83 -12.11 1.62 -7.76
CA ARG A 83 -11.89 2.02 -9.15
C ARG A 83 -10.46 2.49 -9.34
N LEU A 84 -9.72 1.77 -10.18
CA LEU A 84 -8.40 2.19 -10.62
C LEU A 84 -8.56 3.19 -11.78
N ILE A 85 -8.02 4.38 -11.61
CA ILE A 85 -8.14 5.49 -12.57
C ILE A 85 -6.77 5.96 -13.00
N SER A 86 -6.71 6.70 -14.10
CA SER A 86 -5.54 7.53 -14.41
C SER A 86 -5.73 8.92 -13.82
N ARG A 87 -4.75 9.82 -13.99
CA ARG A 87 -4.93 11.24 -13.66
C ARG A 87 -6.01 11.86 -14.56
N GLU A 88 -7.20 12.01 -13.97
CA GLU A 88 -8.46 12.33 -14.66
C GLU A 88 -9.09 13.65 -14.17
N GLY A 89 -8.30 14.53 -13.53
CA GLY A 89 -8.73 15.87 -13.12
C GLY A 89 -9.27 15.98 -11.69
N TYR A 90 -9.31 14.87 -10.94
CA TYR A 90 -9.77 14.85 -9.54
C TYR A 90 -8.90 15.73 -8.62
N GLU A 91 -7.65 16.02 -9.00
CA GLU A 91 -6.79 16.95 -8.27
C GLU A 91 -7.29 18.40 -8.27
N THR A 92 -8.20 18.75 -9.19
CA THR A 92 -8.84 20.08 -9.24
C THR A 92 -10.21 20.11 -8.55
N SER A 93 -10.67 18.96 -8.06
CA SER A 93 -11.95 18.86 -7.36
C SER A 93 -11.82 19.24 -5.88
N HIS A 94 -12.96 19.35 -5.19
CA HIS A 94 -12.99 19.54 -3.73
C HIS A 94 -12.71 18.25 -2.94
N LEU A 95 -12.47 17.12 -3.61
CA LEU A 95 -12.16 15.86 -2.94
C LEU A 95 -10.76 15.92 -2.33
N GLN A 96 -10.66 15.57 -1.05
CA GLN A 96 -9.37 15.49 -0.37
C GLN A 96 -8.62 14.23 -0.81
N ALA A 97 -7.39 14.42 -1.30
CA ALA A 97 -6.52 13.31 -1.66
C ALA A 97 -6.04 12.55 -0.41
N ILE A 98 -6.24 11.24 -0.39
CA ILE A 98 -5.70 10.30 0.60
C ILE A 98 -4.45 9.67 -0.02
N VAL A 99 -3.28 9.92 0.58
CA VAL A 99 -2.00 9.43 0.06
C VAL A 99 -1.37 8.45 1.05
N PRO A 100 -1.28 7.14 0.71
CA PRO A 100 -0.64 6.16 1.58
C PRO A 100 0.85 6.47 1.79
N PRO A 101 1.39 6.38 3.01
CA PRO A 101 2.76 6.80 3.33
C PRO A 101 3.81 5.93 2.64
N LYS A 102 3.57 4.61 2.55
CA LYS A 102 4.53 3.64 1.97
C LYS A 102 4.36 3.46 0.46
N ARG A 103 3.26 3.96 -0.13
CA ARG A 103 3.00 3.93 -1.57
C ARG A 103 2.28 5.20 -1.99
N ARG A 104 3.06 6.23 -2.34
CA ARG A 104 2.56 7.59 -2.65
C ARG A 104 1.79 7.63 -3.98
N ARG A 105 0.49 7.38 -3.90
CA ARG A 105 -0.49 7.55 -4.97
C ARG A 105 -1.66 8.35 -4.43
N ASN A 106 -2.26 9.17 -5.28
CA ASN A 106 -3.46 9.89 -4.92
C ASN A 106 -4.64 8.92 -4.94
N CYS A 107 -5.40 8.90 -3.85
CA CYS A 107 -6.66 8.19 -3.77
C CYS A 107 -7.75 9.18 -3.38
N TYR A 108 -8.97 8.95 -3.86
CA TYR A 108 -10.09 9.83 -3.59
C TYR A 108 -11.25 8.96 -3.12
N ARG A 109 -11.74 9.20 -1.91
CA ARG A 109 -12.93 8.55 -1.39
C ARG A 109 -14.14 9.37 -1.81
N LEU A 110 -15.04 8.79 -2.61
CA LEU A 110 -16.23 9.50 -3.09
C LEU A 110 -17.37 9.44 -2.07
N ASP A 111 -17.53 8.28 -1.43
CA ASP A 111 -18.52 8.02 -0.40
C ASP A 111 -18.05 6.86 0.50
N GLU A 112 -18.95 6.30 1.30
CA GLU A 112 -18.66 5.19 2.20
C GLU A 112 -18.25 3.89 1.46
N HIS A 113 -18.68 3.71 0.20
CA HIS A 113 -18.53 2.48 -0.57
C HIS A 113 -17.49 2.56 -1.69
N VAL A 114 -17.14 3.75 -2.17
CA VAL A 114 -16.37 3.93 -3.40
C VAL A 114 -15.01 4.58 -3.13
N MET A 115 -13.95 3.87 -3.50
CA MET A 115 -12.56 4.35 -3.46
C MET A 115 -12.00 4.46 -4.87
N TYR A 116 -11.52 5.64 -5.25
CA TYR A 116 -10.75 5.84 -6.47
C TYR A 116 -9.26 5.81 -6.15
N VAL A 117 -8.48 5.10 -6.97
CA VAL A 117 -7.04 4.98 -6.81
C VAL A 117 -6.35 5.36 -8.11
N GLU A 118 -5.55 6.41 -8.06
CA GLU A 118 -4.83 6.94 -9.22
C GLU A 118 -3.57 6.13 -9.53
N MET A 119 -3.48 5.62 -10.76
CA MET A 119 -2.40 4.75 -11.24
C MET A 119 -1.55 5.50 -12.27
N THR A 120 -0.36 5.95 -11.87
CA THR A 120 0.54 6.74 -12.72
C THR A 120 1.86 6.03 -13.07
N ARG A 121 2.20 4.94 -12.38
CA ARG A 121 3.49 4.23 -12.52
C ARG A 121 3.47 2.99 -13.41
N GLY A 122 2.41 2.81 -14.22
CA GLY A 122 2.31 1.75 -15.23
C GLY A 122 1.78 0.40 -14.69
N ARG A 123 2.03 -0.68 -15.46
CA ARG A 123 1.41 -2.00 -15.22
C ARG A 123 1.82 -2.64 -13.90
N SER A 124 3.10 -2.55 -13.53
CA SER A 124 3.59 -3.16 -12.29
C SER A 124 2.92 -2.59 -11.04
N ASP A 125 2.57 -1.30 -11.06
CA ASP A 125 1.85 -0.65 -9.96
C ASP A 125 0.40 -1.15 -9.84
N ILE A 126 -0.24 -1.43 -10.98
CA ILE A 126 -1.57 -2.07 -11.01
C ILE A 126 -1.48 -3.50 -10.47
N TYR A 127 -0.47 -4.26 -10.86
CA TYR A 127 -0.31 -5.62 -10.38
C TYR A 127 -0.04 -5.68 -8.86
N ASP A 128 0.72 -4.73 -8.33
CA ASP A 128 0.95 -4.56 -6.89
C ASP A 128 -0.37 -4.33 -6.12
N ILE A 129 -1.20 -3.37 -6.53
CA ILE A 129 -2.48 -3.12 -5.86
C ILE A 129 -3.46 -4.28 -6.02
N LEU A 130 -3.56 -4.91 -7.19
CA LEU A 130 -4.45 -6.05 -7.39
C LEU A 130 -4.03 -7.22 -6.48
N THR A 131 -2.73 -7.41 -6.25
CA THR A 131 -2.23 -8.41 -5.29
C THR A 131 -2.67 -8.09 -3.87
N HIS A 132 -2.52 -6.84 -3.43
CA HIS A 132 -2.94 -6.39 -2.10
C HIS A 132 -4.46 -6.50 -1.89
N LEU A 133 -5.25 -6.11 -2.89
CA LEU A 133 -6.71 -6.27 -2.83
C LEU A 133 -7.10 -7.75 -2.80
N THR A 134 -6.49 -8.59 -3.63
CA THR A 134 -6.70 -10.05 -3.60
C THR A 134 -6.39 -10.64 -2.22
N PHE A 135 -5.31 -10.20 -1.58
CA PHE A 135 -4.99 -10.55 -0.20
C PHE A 135 -6.12 -10.13 0.77
N LEU A 136 -6.61 -8.89 0.71
CA LEU A 136 -7.71 -8.44 1.58
C LEU A 136 -8.98 -9.27 1.39
N TYR A 137 -9.33 -9.67 0.16
CA TYR A 137 -10.51 -10.52 -0.08
C TYR A 137 -10.34 -11.93 0.48
N ILE A 138 -9.12 -12.50 0.40
CA ILE A 138 -8.81 -13.78 1.03
C ILE A 138 -9.01 -13.69 2.55
N GLU A 139 -8.41 -12.69 3.19
CA GLU A 139 -8.51 -12.52 4.66
C GLU A 139 -9.93 -12.17 5.10
N SER A 140 -10.65 -11.36 4.33
CA SER A 140 -12.07 -11.03 4.54
C SER A 140 -12.96 -12.26 4.61
N ASN A 141 -12.72 -13.27 3.77
CA ASN A 141 -13.46 -14.54 3.82
C ASN A 141 -13.07 -15.42 5.01
N LYS A 142 -11.81 -15.39 5.45
CA LYS A 142 -11.42 -16.08 6.71
C LYS A 142 -12.16 -15.48 7.90
N ILE A 143 -12.20 -14.15 7.97
CA ILE A 143 -12.93 -13.43 9.01
C ILE A 143 -14.41 -13.81 8.96
N TYR A 144 -15.04 -13.82 7.77
CA TYR A 144 -16.42 -14.30 7.62
C TYR A 144 -16.61 -15.70 8.20
N ASN A 145 -15.78 -16.67 7.79
CA ASN A 145 -15.88 -18.05 8.27
C ASN A 145 -15.77 -18.14 9.79
N ASN A 146 -14.80 -17.45 10.39
CA ASN A 146 -14.60 -17.41 11.85
C ASN A 146 -15.72 -16.66 12.59
N SER A 147 -16.50 -15.84 11.88
CA SER A 147 -17.58 -15.03 12.46
C SER A 147 -18.92 -15.76 12.46
N THR A 148 -18.98 -16.97 11.90
CA THR A 148 -20.20 -17.73 11.73
C THR A 148 -20.05 -19.16 12.26
N ASP A 149 -21.13 -19.72 12.79
CA ASP A 149 -21.17 -21.15 13.10
C ASP A 149 -21.38 -22.00 11.83
N PRO A 150 -21.24 -23.34 11.87
CA PRO A 150 -21.50 -24.21 10.72
C PRO A 150 -22.92 -24.14 10.15
N LYS A 151 -23.88 -23.56 10.88
CA LYS A 151 -25.26 -23.32 10.43
C LYS A 151 -25.44 -21.94 9.81
N GLY A 152 -24.38 -21.12 9.76
CA GLY A 152 -24.41 -19.75 9.27
C GLY A 152 -24.97 -18.73 10.28
N ASN A 153 -25.10 -19.06 11.56
CA ASN A 153 -25.48 -18.06 12.57
C ASN A 153 -24.28 -17.19 12.93
N ILE A 154 -24.53 -15.90 13.14
CA ILE A 154 -23.50 -14.95 13.57
C ILE A 154 -23.05 -15.28 14.99
N SER A 155 -21.73 -15.39 15.20
CA SER A 155 -21.15 -15.69 16.51
C SER A 155 -21.32 -14.53 17.50
N ILE A 156 -21.30 -14.84 18.80
CA ILE A 156 -21.30 -13.81 19.85
C ILE A 156 -20.09 -12.87 19.72
N ASN A 157 -18.92 -13.43 19.36
CA ASN A 157 -17.69 -12.67 19.20
C ASN A 157 -17.83 -11.59 18.11
N TRP A 158 -18.53 -11.90 17.02
CA TRP A 158 -18.82 -10.93 15.96
C TRP A 158 -19.69 -9.77 16.46
N ARG A 159 -20.78 -10.07 17.17
CA ARG A 159 -21.68 -9.05 17.72
C ARG A 159 -20.96 -8.13 18.71
N MET A 160 -20.08 -8.71 19.53
CA MET A 160 -19.27 -7.93 20.46
C MET A 160 -18.28 -7.03 19.72
N LEU A 161 -17.65 -7.52 18.65
CA LEU A 161 -16.78 -6.69 17.80
C LEU A 161 -17.55 -5.52 17.17
N GLU A 162 -18.76 -5.76 16.67
CA GLU A 162 -19.65 -4.71 16.14
C GLU A 162 -19.90 -3.60 17.19
N GLU A 163 -20.33 -3.97 18.39
CA GLU A 163 -20.54 -3.01 19.48
C GLU A 163 -19.26 -2.25 19.87
N ILE A 164 -18.10 -2.90 19.82
CA ILE A 164 -16.80 -2.28 20.09
C ILE A 164 -16.48 -1.23 19.03
N VAL A 165 -16.67 -1.55 17.75
CA VAL A 165 -16.41 -0.62 16.65
C VAL A 165 -17.38 0.56 16.68
N GLU A 166 -18.65 0.34 17.03
CA GLU A 166 -19.62 1.43 17.25
C GLU A 166 -19.18 2.35 18.40
N LYS A 167 -18.72 1.79 19.53
CA LYS A 167 -18.18 2.58 20.65
C LYS A 167 -16.95 3.36 20.25
N GLU A 168 -16.03 2.74 19.51
CA GLU A 168 -14.81 3.38 19.00
C GLU A 168 -15.14 4.57 18.08
N GLN A 169 -16.05 4.38 17.12
CA GLN A 169 -16.49 5.45 16.22
C GLN A 169 -17.18 6.60 16.97
N ALA A 170 -17.93 6.29 18.02
CA ALA A 170 -18.56 7.28 18.90
C ALA A 170 -17.59 7.96 19.89
N GLY A 171 -16.29 7.61 19.87
CA GLY A 171 -15.30 8.12 20.82
C GLY A 171 -15.53 7.67 22.27
N LYS A 172 -16.30 6.61 22.48
CA LYS A 172 -16.61 6.05 23.81
C LYS A 172 -15.51 5.09 24.24
N LYS A 173 -15.21 5.07 25.53
CA LYS A 173 -14.29 4.08 26.11
C LYS A 173 -14.92 2.68 26.06
N PHE A 174 -14.10 1.69 25.77
CA PHE A 174 -14.41 0.28 25.87
C PHE A 174 -13.22 -0.47 26.48
N ASP A 175 -13.47 -1.66 27.00
CA ASP A 175 -12.43 -2.52 27.57
C ASP A 175 -11.62 -3.16 26.44
N LYS A 176 -10.34 -2.75 26.30
CA LYS A 176 -9.43 -3.27 25.28
C LYS A 176 -9.05 -4.74 25.51
N GLU A 177 -9.02 -5.22 26.74
CA GLU A 177 -8.70 -6.62 27.04
C GLU A 177 -9.86 -7.51 26.60
N ALA A 178 -11.08 -7.17 27.00
CA ALA A 178 -12.28 -7.87 26.54
C ALA A 178 -12.40 -7.80 25.00
N ALA A 179 -12.15 -6.64 24.40
CA ALA A 179 -12.18 -6.47 22.94
C ALA A 179 -11.15 -7.36 22.23
N SER A 180 -9.94 -7.44 22.76
CA SER A 180 -8.88 -8.29 22.21
C SER A 180 -9.20 -9.77 22.37
N ALA A 181 -9.86 -10.17 23.46
CA ALA A 181 -10.34 -11.54 23.65
C ALA A 181 -11.39 -11.92 22.59
N TYR A 182 -12.41 -11.10 22.37
CA TYR A 182 -13.40 -11.34 21.31
C TYR A 182 -12.77 -11.36 19.92
N LEU A 183 -11.89 -10.41 19.65
CA LEU A 183 -11.19 -10.31 18.37
C LEU A 183 -10.34 -11.56 18.08
N SER A 184 -9.63 -12.07 19.09
CA SER A 184 -8.70 -13.21 18.95
C SER A 184 -9.35 -14.44 18.31
N HIS A 185 -10.61 -14.71 18.66
CA HIS A 185 -11.39 -15.78 18.04
C HIS A 185 -11.69 -15.52 16.57
N LEU A 186 -12.09 -14.29 16.22
CA LEU A 186 -12.46 -13.91 14.84
C LEU A 186 -11.26 -13.93 13.89
N ILE A 187 -10.05 -13.72 14.41
CA ILE A 187 -8.81 -13.74 13.62
C ILE A 187 -8.03 -15.05 13.73
N GLY A 188 -8.52 -16.01 14.51
CA GLY A 188 -7.86 -17.31 14.73
C GLY A 188 -6.50 -17.22 15.43
N ARG A 189 -6.26 -16.17 16.23
CA ARG A 189 -4.99 -15.95 16.93
C ARG A 189 -5.15 -16.11 18.42
N THR A 190 -4.03 -16.34 19.11
CA THR A 190 -4.03 -16.30 20.57
C THR A 190 -4.32 -14.87 21.07
N TYR A 191 -4.77 -14.76 22.31
CA TYR A 191 -4.97 -13.46 22.96
C TYR A 191 -3.69 -12.61 22.93
N GLU A 192 -2.55 -13.21 23.26
CA GLU A 192 -1.26 -12.52 23.30
C GLU A 192 -0.84 -11.98 21.92
N GLU A 193 -0.95 -12.79 20.86
CA GLU A 193 -0.70 -12.33 19.48
C GLU A 193 -1.64 -11.19 19.09
N THR A 194 -2.91 -11.27 19.51
CA THR A 194 -3.93 -10.27 19.19
C THR A 194 -3.61 -8.93 19.84
N VAL A 195 -3.26 -8.91 21.13
CA VAL A 195 -2.88 -7.68 21.85
C VAL A 195 -1.68 -7.02 21.18
N ARG A 196 -0.63 -7.80 20.87
CA ARG A 196 0.55 -7.29 20.16
C ARG A 196 0.19 -6.70 18.80
N ALA A 197 -0.74 -7.31 18.08
CA ALA A 197 -1.20 -6.80 16.79
C ALA A 197 -1.99 -5.51 16.94
N VAL A 198 -2.92 -5.43 17.89
CA VAL A 198 -3.66 -4.19 18.20
C VAL A 198 -2.69 -3.04 18.46
N GLU A 199 -1.67 -3.25 19.30
CA GLU A 199 -0.65 -2.24 19.58
C GLU A 199 0.15 -1.83 18.33
N LYS A 200 0.49 -2.77 17.44
CA LYS A 200 1.18 -2.46 16.18
C LYS A 200 0.30 -1.58 15.27
N PHE A 201 -0.99 -1.91 15.15
CA PHE A 201 -1.93 -1.16 14.32
C PHE A 201 -2.19 0.25 14.90
N GLU A 202 -2.27 0.39 16.22
CA GLU A 202 -2.41 1.70 16.89
C GLU A 202 -1.22 2.64 16.64
N LYS A 203 -0.02 2.09 16.42
CA LYS A 203 1.18 2.87 16.09
C LYS A 203 1.22 3.33 14.62
N SER A 204 0.38 2.77 13.74
CA SER A 204 0.35 3.14 12.33
C SER A 204 -0.44 4.43 12.11
N SER A 205 0.17 5.40 11.43
CA SER A 205 -0.47 6.69 11.14
C SER A 205 -1.47 6.64 9.97
N ASN A 206 -1.44 5.58 9.15
CA ASN A 206 -2.28 5.42 7.96
C ASN A 206 -3.43 4.42 8.15
N SER A 207 -3.32 3.55 9.16
CA SER A 207 -4.28 2.49 9.41
C SER A 207 -5.48 2.99 10.22
N ASN A 208 -6.63 2.33 10.07
CA ASN A 208 -7.65 2.31 11.11
C ASN A 208 -7.25 1.32 12.22
N SER A 209 -7.99 1.29 13.33
CA SER A 209 -7.77 0.28 14.36
C SER A 209 -7.92 -1.13 13.79
N LEU A 210 -7.24 -2.11 14.39
CA LEU A 210 -7.40 -3.51 13.97
C LEU A 210 -8.87 -3.97 14.13
N TYR A 211 -9.58 -3.51 15.17
CA TYR A 211 -11.00 -3.81 15.38
C TYR A 211 -11.86 -3.35 14.20
N SER A 212 -11.71 -2.09 13.80
CA SER A 212 -12.46 -1.50 12.68
C SER A 212 -12.11 -2.19 11.36
N ILE A 213 -10.84 -2.53 11.13
CA ILE A 213 -10.43 -3.21 9.90
C ILE A 213 -11.07 -4.60 9.79
N ILE A 214 -10.95 -5.41 10.85
CA ILE A 214 -11.50 -6.77 10.86
C ILE A 214 -13.02 -6.75 10.73
N TYR A 215 -13.70 -5.84 11.43
CA TYR A 215 -15.15 -5.66 11.30
C TYR A 215 -15.56 -5.30 9.87
N ASN A 216 -14.95 -4.31 9.25
CA ASN A 216 -15.36 -3.87 7.90
C ASN A 216 -15.07 -4.94 6.84
N LEU A 217 -13.90 -5.60 6.92
CA LEU A 217 -13.59 -6.71 6.03
C LEU A 217 -14.57 -7.87 6.18
N GLY A 218 -14.89 -8.28 7.41
CA GLY A 218 -15.84 -9.36 7.66
C GLY A 218 -17.26 -8.98 7.24
N LYS A 219 -17.71 -7.74 7.53
CA LYS A 219 -19.03 -7.22 7.18
C LYS A 219 -19.25 -7.26 5.67
N LEU A 220 -18.28 -6.76 4.90
CA LEU A 220 -18.39 -6.77 3.44
C LEU A 220 -18.44 -8.19 2.86
N SER A 221 -17.72 -9.17 3.44
CA SER A 221 -17.83 -10.58 3.04
C SER A 221 -19.17 -11.20 3.45
N MET A 222 -19.71 -10.87 4.63
CA MET A 222 -21.06 -11.28 5.03
C MET A 222 -22.12 -10.78 4.05
N GLU A 223 -22.09 -9.49 3.71
CA GLU A 223 -23.03 -8.89 2.77
C GLU A 223 -22.88 -9.50 1.36
N GLU A 224 -21.67 -9.84 0.93
CA GLU A 224 -21.42 -10.53 -0.34
C GLU A 224 -22.02 -11.93 -0.37
N ILE A 225 -21.80 -12.73 0.68
CA ILE A 225 -22.24 -14.14 0.71
C ILE A 225 -23.74 -14.27 1.00
N ARG A 226 -24.31 -13.40 1.85
CA ARG A 226 -25.69 -13.54 2.34
C ARG A 226 -26.70 -12.68 1.60
N GLU A 227 -26.27 -11.54 1.08
CA GLU A 227 -27.17 -10.55 0.48
C GLU A 227 -26.92 -10.37 -1.03
N ASP A 228 -26.01 -11.15 -1.62
CA ASP A 228 -25.60 -11.05 -3.04
C ASP A 228 -25.14 -9.63 -3.41
N LYS A 229 -24.65 -8.88 -2.41
CA LYS A 229 -24.04 -7.57 -2.62
C LYS A 229 -22.58 -7.83 -2.96
N ASP A 230 -22.26 -7.88 -4.24
CA ASP A 230 -20.88 -8.12 -4.67
C ASP A 230 -19.95 -6.93 -4.38
N ARG A 231 -18.66 -7.23 -4.24
CA ARG A 231 -17.58 -6.26 -4.36
C ARG A 231 -17.07 -6.24 -5.80
N GLU A 232 -16.57 -5.08 -6.22
CA GLU A 232 -16.11 -4.90 -7.59
C GLU A 232 -14.83 -4.07 -7.66
N ILE A 233 -13.91 -4.52 -8.52
CA ILE A 233 -12.77 -3.73 -8.95
C ILE A 233 -12.96 -3.37 -10.43
N SER A 234 -12.86 -2.08 -10.73
CA SER A 234 -12.99 -1.56 -12.09
C SER A 234 -11.80 -0.70 -12.50
N PHE A 235 -11.60 -0.57 -13.82
CA PHE A 235 -10.54 0.21 -14.44
C PHE A 235 -11.17 1.26 -15.36
N SER A 236 -10.83 2.53 -15.21
CA SER A 236 -11.36 3.57 -16.11
C SER A 236 -10.94 3.33 -17.57
N ALA A 237 -11.76 3.79 -18.52
CA ALA A 237 -11.43 3.73 -19.94
C ALA A 237 -10.11 4.45 -20.23
N THR A 238 -9.93 5.65 -19.66
CA THR A 238 -8.71 6.45 -19.77
C THR A 238 -7.47 5.71 -19.25
N LEU A 239 -7.57 4.99 -18.13
CA LEU A 239 -6.48 4.16 -17.62
C LEU A 239 -6.15 3.03 -18.60
N ARG A 240 -7.18 2.35 -19.13
CA ARG A 240 -7.01 1.27 -20.12
C ARG A 240 -6.34 1.72 -21.40
N GLU A 241 -6.67 2.92 -21.88
CA GLU A 241 -6.06 3.52 -23.06
C GLU A 241 -4.64 4.01 -22.81
N ARG A 242 -4.36 4.63 -21.66
CA ARG A 242 -3.04 5.23 -21.37
C ARG A 242 -1.99 4.23 -20.92
N ILE A 243 -2.39 3.05 -20.43
CA ILE A 243 -1.43 2.10 -19.90
C ILE A 243 -0.50 1.56 -20.99
N GLY A 244 0.80 1.51 -20.72
CA GLY A 244 1.80 1.04 -21.68
C GLY A 244 2.32 2.10 -22.66
N HIS A 245 1.69 3.29 -22.72
CA HIS A 245 2.25 4.44 -23.45
C HIS A 245 3.28 5.22 -22.61
N HIS A 246 3.55 4.81 -21.37
CA HIS A 246 4.52 5.43 -20.46
C HIS A 246 4.40 6.97 -20.33
N VAL A 247 3.20 7.53 -20.52
CA VAL A 247 2.98 8.99 -20.62
C VAL A 247 3.61 9.78 -19.48
N TYR A 248 3.43 9.34 -18.23
CA TYR A 248 4.00 10.01 -17.07
C TYR A 248 5.51 9.81 -16.96
N GLY A 249 6.01 8.61 -17.28
CA GLY A 249 7.45 8.33 -17.32
C GLY A 249 8.18 9.12 -18.40
N GLU A 250 7.53 9.35 -19.54
CA GLU A 250 8.07 10.18 -20.61
C GLU A 250 8.15 11.66 -20.19
N ARG A 251 7.11 12.19 -19.52
CA ARG A 251 7.14 13.54 -18.95
C ARG A 251 8.25 13.68 -17.90
N TRP A 252 8.38 12.69 -17.02
CA TRP A 252 9.44 12.62 -16.02
C TRP A 252 10.83 12.66 -16.66
N ALA A 253 11.09 11.79 -17.64
CA ALA A 253 12.36 11.75 -18.35
C ALA A 253 12.64 13.05 -19.13
N LYS A 254 11.61 13.66 -19.75
CA LYS A 254 11.73 14.95 -20.44
C LYS A 254 12.09 16.08 -19.49
N LYS A 255 11.54 16.10 -18.27
CA LYS A 255 11.92 17.10 -17.25
C LYS A 255 13.40 16.98 -16.90
N ILE A 256 13.88 15.76 -16.62
CA ILE A 256 15.30 15.52 -16.32
C ILE A 256 16.18 15.98 -17.49
N LYS A 257 15.85 15.57 -18.72
CA LYS A 257 16.63 15.97 -19.92
C LYS A 257 16.69 17.49 -20.10
N ARG A 258 15.56 18.19 -19.91
CA ARG A 258 15.52 19.66 -19.96
C ARG A 258 16.39 20.29 -18.87
N SER A 259 16.29 19.81 -17.63
CA SER A 259 17.15 20.31 -16.54
C SER A 259 18.63 20.09 -16.82
N LEU A 260 19.01 18.97 -17.45
CA LEU A 260 20.39 18.73 -17.86
C LEU A 260 20.85 19.67 -18.97
N ASP A 261 19.99 19.95 -19.95
CA ASP A 261 20.28 20.87 -21.05
C ASP A 261 20.42 22.31 -20.54
N ASP A 262 19.45 22.79 -19.75
CA ASP A 262 19.43 24.13 -19.15
C ASP A 262 20.68 24.40 -18.28
N LEU A 263 21.22 23.36 -17.65
CA LEU A 263 22.42 23.43 -16.80
C LEU A 263 23.72 23.05 -17.53
N ASN A 264 23.67 22.76 -18.83
CA ASN A 264 24.81 22.30 -19.64
C ASN A 264 25.52 21.06 -19.07
N LEU A 265 24.76 20.11 -18.53
CA LEU A 265 25.25 18.88 -17.89
C LEU A 265 25.20 17.66 -18.82
N LEU A 266 24.67 17.77 -20.04
CA LEU A 266 24.46 16.62 -20.95
C LEU A 266 25.75 15.85 -21.30
N GLU A 267 26.87 16.56 -21.42
CA GLU A 267 28.18 15.99 -21.79
C GLU A 267 29.12 15.80 -20.59
N ARG A 268 28.63 16.05 -19.36
CA ARG A 268 29.43 15.94 -18.14
C ARG A 268 29.26 14.56 -17.49
N PRO A 269 30.30 14.05 -16.80
CA PRO A 269 30.12 12.92 -15.90
C PRO A 269 29.26 13.34 -14.72
N ILE A 270 28.05 12.80 -14.64
CA ILE A 270 27.07 13.12 -13.59
C ILE A 270 26.45 11.85 -13.02
N HIS A 271 25.88 11.97 -11.83
CA HIS A 271 25.02 10.93 -11.25
C HIS A 271 23.57 11.43 -11.18
N ILE A 272 22.63 10.60 -11.63
CA ILE A 272 21.19 10.85 -11.51
C ILE A 272 20.60 9.84 -10.53
N ILE A 273 20.03 10.33 -9.43
CA ILE A 273 19.51 9.52 -8.33
C ILE A 273 17.99 9.73 -8.25
N SER A 274 17.22 8.65 -8.24
CA SER A 274 15.74 8.70 -8.16
C SER A 274 15.16 7.88 -7.00
N ALA A 275 16.01 7.39 -6.11
CA ALA A 275 15.64 6.57 -4.97
C ALA A 275 16.35 7.06 -3.69
N ASN A 276 15.64 7.03 -2.56
CA ASN A 276 16.16 7.41 -1.24
C ASN A 276 16.84 8.79 -1.23
N LEU A 277 16.21 9.77 -1.89
CA LEU A 277 16.74 11.13 -2.13
C LEU A 277 17.30 11.81 -0.87
N HIS A 278 16.62 11.66 0.27
CA HIS A 278 17.10 12.22 1.54
C HIS A 278 18.34 11.51 2.07
N SER A 279 18.37 10.18 2.03
CA SER A 279 19.49 9.39 2.53
C SER A 279 20.74 9.62 1.69
N VAL A 280 20.61 9.64 0.36
CA VAL A 280 21.75 9.85 -0.55
C VAL A 280 22.37 11.23 -0.35
N LEU A 281 21.54 12.28 -0.29
CA LEU A 281 21.99 13.64 0.02
C LEU A 281 22.80 13.68 1.34
N ASN A 282 22.23 13.11 2.40
CA ASN A 282 22.87 13.14 3.72
C ASN A 282 24.19 12.35 3.73
N THR A 283 24.23 11.18 3.09
CA THR A 283 25.45 10.35 3.03
C THR A 283 26.57 11.04 2.26
N ILE A 284 26.25 11.75 1.18
CA ILE A 284 27.26 12.36 0.30
C ILE A 284 27.80 13.68 0.87
N TYR A 285 26.95 14.50 1.48
CA TYR A 285 27.29 15.88 1.86
C TYR A 285 27.46 16.10 3.38
N ALA A 286 26.93 15.23 4.25
CA ALA A 286 27.12 15.39 5.69
C ALA A 286 28.59 15.32 6.15
N PRO A 287 29.45 14.45 5.61
CA PRO A 287 30.86 14.38 6.00
C PRO A 287 31.61 15.71 5.87
N GLN A 288 31.33 16.47 4.82
CA GLN A 288 31.99 17.74 4.51
C GLN A 288 31.45 18.87 5.39
N VAL A 289 30.16 18.83 5.76
CA VAL A 289 29.51 19.89 6.55
C VAL A 289 29.73 19.71 8.05
N GLN A 290 29.77 18.46 8.52
CA GLN A 290 29.89 18.12 9.94
C GLN A 290 31.25 17.53 10.31
N ASN A 291 32.20 17.43 9.36
CA ASN A 291 33.53 16.85 9.54
C ASN A 291 33.48 15.39 10.07
N LEU A 292 32.54 14.60 9.55
CA LEU A 292 32.33 13.20 9.94
C LEU A 292 33.39 12.32 9.28
N LYS A 293 33.96 11.38 10.05
CA LYS A 293 35.07 10.53 9.57
C LYS A 293 34.75 9.04 9.59
N THR A 294 33.75 8.63 10.36
CA THR A 294 33.39 7.22 10.51
C THR A 294 31.98 6.97 9.99
N PHE A 295 31.67 5.70 9.74
CA PHE A 295 30.33 5.27 9.36
C PHE A 295 29.32 5.58 10.47
N GLU A 296 29.68 5.32 11.73
CA GLU A 296 28.80 5.52 12.89
C GLU A 296 28.41 7.00 13.05
N ASP A 297 29.32 7.92 12.72
CA ASP A 297 29.05 9.36 12.75
C ASP A 297 28.05 9.78 11.68
N ILE A 298 28.19 9.24 10.46
CA ILE A 298 27.26 9.46 9.35
C ILE A 298 25.88 8.88 9.68
N GLU A 299 25.84 7.67 10.23
CA GLU A 299 24.61 6.98 10.62
C GLU A 299 23.84 7.77 11.69
N LYS A 300 24.53 8.30 12.71
CA LYS A 300 23.91 9.15 13.74
C LYS A 300 23.30 10.41 13.14
N VAL A 301 24.03 11.10 12.25
CA VAL A 301 23.52 12.32 11.61
C VAL A 301 22.33 11.99 10.70
N ALA A 302 22.41 10.94 9.87
CA ALA A 302 21.30 10.53 9.02
C ALA A 302 20.06 10.12 9.84
N SER A 303 20.26 9.42 10.96
CA SER A 303 19.18 9.00 11.87
C SER A 303 18.51 10.17 12.56
N SER A 304 19.27 11.13 13.10
CA SER A 304 18.70 12.34 13.73
C SER A 304 17.85 13.16 12.75
N ILE A 305 18.28 13.24 11.48
CA ILE A 305 17.50 13.88 10.41
C ILE A 305 16.22 13.09 10.12
N ALA A 306 16.32 11.75 9.98
CA ALA A 306 15.18 10.89 9.71
C ALA A 306 14.12 10.91 10.84
N MET A 307 14.58 11.02 12.10
CA MET A 307 13.72 11.13 13.29
C MET A 307 13.16 12.55 13.50
N GLY A 308 13.59 13.53 12.69
CA GLY A 308 13.12 14.91 12.81
C GLY A 308 13.57 15.58 14.11
N GLU A 309 14.72 15.19 14.66
CA GLU A 309 15.22 15.73 15.91
C GLU A 309 15.42 17.25 15.83
N LYS A 310 15.09 17.94 16.93
CA LYS A 310 15.17 19.39 16.99
C LYS A 310 16.64 19.83 16.87
N GLY A 311 16.94 20.64 15.86
CA GLY A 311 18.30 21.14 15.61
C GLY A 311 19.16 20.27 14.70
N ASN A 312 18.59 19.26 14.04
CA ASN A 312 19.33 18.45 13.08
C ASN A 312 19.97 19.30 11.94
N PRO A 313 21.09 18.85 11.34
CA PRO A 313 21.84 19.65 10.38
C PRO A 313 21.28 19.61 8.94
N ALA A 314 20.08 19.07 8.70
CA ALA A 314 19.55 18.83 7.35
C ALA A 314 19.57 20.08 6.46
N LYS A 315 19.14 21.23 6.99
CA LYS A 315 19.14 22.49 6.24
C LYS A 315 20.56 22.92 5.83
N LYS A 316 21.52 22.82 6.76
CA LYS A 316 22.92 23.16 6.49
C LYS A 316 23.52 22.25 5.43
N ILE A 317 23.20 20.95 5.48
CA ILE A 317 23.64 19.96 4.49
C ILE A 317 23.05 20.28 3.12
N HIS A 318 21.75 20.55 3.05
CA HIS A 318 21.08 20.90 1.79
C HIS A 318 21.62 22.20 1.17
N ASP A 319 21.80 23.25 1.97
CA ASP A 319 22.34 24.54 1.51
C ASP A 319 23.80 24.41 1.03
N TYR A 320 24.59 23.53 1.67
CA TYR A 320 25.94 23.20 1.21
C TYR A 320 25.89 22.42 -0.11
N ALA A 321 25.05 21.40 -0.20
CA ALA A 321 24.92 20.57 -1.39
C ALA A 321 24.58 21.41 -2.62
N LEU A 322 23.61 22.32 -2.54
CA LEU A 322 23.22 23.21 -3.63
C LEU A 322 24.38 24.06 -4.19
N LYS A 323 25.40 24.32 -3.37
CA LYS A 323 26.61 25.07 -3.78
C LYS A 323 27.72 24.18 -4.35
N HIS A 324 27.57 22.86 -4.25
CA HIS A 324 28.58 21.85 -4.58
C HIS A 324 27.99 20.75 -5.47
N GLY A 325 27.46 21.15 -6.63
CA GLY A 325 27.05 20.24 -7.71
C GLY A 325 25.73 19.48 -7.49
N PHE A 326 25.00 19.73 -6.40
CA PHE A 326 23.69 19.15 -6.18
C PHE A 326 22.58 19.95 -6.87
N VAL A 327 21.70 19.26 -7.57
CA VAL A 327 20.49 19.82 -8.17
C VAL A 327 19.31 18.95 -7.78
N ASP A 328 18.30 19.55 -7.14
CA ASP A 328 17.03 18.88 -6.85
C ASP A 328 16.07 19.03 -8.02
N ILE A 329 15.50 17.91 -8.48
CA ILE A 329 14.45 17.86 -9.50
C ILE A 329 13.17 17.34 -8.85
N PRO A 330 12.29 18.23 -8.36
CA PRO A 330 11.00 17.81 -7.85
C PRO A 330 10.15 17.19 -8.98
N ASP A 331 9.28 16.25 -8.62
CA ASP A 331 8.39 15.64 -9.60
C ASP A 331 7.21 16.55 -9.97
N GLU A 332 7.11 16.87 -11.25
CA GLU A 332 5.96 17.56 -11.85
C GLU A 332 5.17 16.64 -12.81
N SER A 333 5.67 15.42 -13.03
CA SER A 333 5.10 14.49 -14.02
C SER A 333 3.86 13.76 -13.52
N GLY A 334 3.67 13.68 -12.20
CA GLY A 334 2.62 12.87 -11.54
C GLY A 334 3.06 11.42 -11.27
N THR A 335 4.33 11.07 -11.51
CA THR A 335 4.87 9.77 -11.09
C THR A 335 5.07 9.69 -9.58
N ASN A 336 5.08 10.83 -8.88
CA ASN A 336 5.48 11.00 -7.48
C ASN A 336 6.91 10.49 -7.23
N ILE A 337 7.79 10.59 -8.23
CA ILE A 337 9.20 10.19 -8.17
C ILE A 337 10.06 11.41 -8.53
N GLY A 338 10.65 12.05 -7.53
CA GLY A 338 11.65 13.10 -7.76
C GLY A 338 12.98 12.51 -8.26
N ALA A 339 13.88 13.37 -8.70
CA ALA A 339 15.24 13.01 -9.03
C ALA A 339 16.23 14.04 -8.46
N GLN A 340 17.48 13.63 -8.29
CA GLN A 340 18.59 14.48 -7.89
C GLN A 340 19.71 14.29 -8.91
N ILE A 341 20.38 15.38 -9.27
CA ILE A 341 21.61 15.33 -10.05
C ILE A 341 22.77 15.70 -9.13
N ILE A 342 23.87 14.96 -9.26
CA ILE A 342 25.15 15.28 -8.63
C ILE A 342 26.17 15.43 -9.75
N ASP A 343 26.61 16.67 -9.97
CA ASP A 343 27.73 17.02 -10.83
C ASP A 343 29.03 16.89 -10.04
N THR A 344 29.94 16.04 -10.52
CA THR A 344 31.18 15.65 -9.83
C THR A 344 32.41 16.41 -10.31
#